data_AF-A0A7W3VID0-F1
#
_entry.id   AF-A0A7W3VID0-F1
#
_cell.length_a   1.000
_cell.length_b   1.000
_cell.length_c   1.000
_cell.angle_alpha   90.00
_cell.angle_beta   90.00
_cell.angle_gamma   90.00
#
_symmetry.space_group_name_H-M   'P 1'
#
loop_
_entity.id
_entity.type
_entity.pdbx_description
1 polymer ?
#
loop_
_entity_poly.entity_id
_entity_poly.type
_entity_poly.pdbx_seq_one_letter_code
_entity_poly.pdbx_strand_id
1 'polypeptide(L)'
;MKKKRKYSVLLLSICSALLYGQESISVANKGILSVVSDEIVSFQGTFENREEGDVTNDGTVFYFRDFINEGAYGITTNKTTSTTVFTVGERNKRKKQIAGNGVSSFYNIVFDSPVSQVAFDLKNNIDASGVVEFKDGIVQVDSTFNPTTSLSKGMFTFNKDATALYANDASHVDGFVEKVGKESFTYPLGHDGKYRPARISGSKNKRDIYLSRYVYNDQAFFEGRSHAVGVINKINTSEYWIINNAASNKSDVLVTLSWDDETTSPNVLTNPEEELHIIRWDEEAQLWVDEGGVVDMSTKEVTTIGTVKGYGIFTFGTVKKDWILDGDIVIYNLVTPDGDGKNDYFIIDHIKNYPNNKVEIYNRWGVRVYETTGYDPEGDGSSNVFKGYSEGKRVANQGNKLANGTYYYVITYEYTDANGSRTIKKAANLHLESN
;
A
#
# COMPACT_ATOMS: atom_id res chain seq x y z
N MET A 1 87.43 2.35 51.42
CA MET A 1 86.29 3.08 50.80
C MET A 1 86.21 2.72 49.31
N LYS A 2 85.32 1.82 48.91
CA LYS A 2 85.00 1.52 47.49
C LYS A 2 83.57 1.96 47.23
N LYS A 3 83.38 3.04 46.46
CA LYS A 3 82.07 3.64 46.13
C LYS A 3 81.28 2.71 45.20
N LYS A 4 80.17 2.16 45.69
CA LYS A 4 79.13 1.52 44.85
C LYS A 4 78.40 2.62 44.06
N ARG A 5 78.54 2.63 42.73
CA ARG A 5 77.66 3.41 41.83
C ARG A 5 76.36 2.62 41.65
N LYS A 6 75.23 3.24 42.00
CA LYS A 6 73.89 2.73 41.68
C LYS A 6 73.61 3.04 40.20
N TYR A 7 73.23 2.04 39.42
CA TYR A 7 72.65 2.25 38.09
C TYR A 7 71.13 2.28 38.26
N SER A 8 70.50 3.41 37.91
CA SER A 8 69.05 3.50 37.77
C SER A 8 68.69 3.03 36.37
N VAL A 9 67.97 1.92 36.27
CA VAL A 9 67.35 1.47 35.03
C VAL A 9 66.05 2.27 34.86
N LEU A 10 66.02 3.17 33.88
CA LEU A 10 64.78 3.81 33.44
C LEU A 10 64.11 2.86 32.44
N LEU A 11 63.11 2.10 32.88
CA LEU A 11 62.23 1.37 31.98
C LEU A 11 61.29 2.39 31.33
N LEU A 12 61.60 2.82 30.10
CA LEU A 12 60.64 3.52 29.26
C LEU A 12 59.71 2.46 28.66
N SER A 13 58.56 2.22 29.29
CA SER A 13 57.49 1.45 28.64
C SER A 13 56.94 2.28 27.49
N ILE A 14 57.42 2.04 26.27
CA ILE A 14 56.70 2.46 25.08
C ILE A 14 55.49 1.55 25.01
N CYS A 15 54.40 1.98 25.67
CA CYS A 15 53.09 1.43 25.43
C CYS A 15 52.74 1.85 24.01
N SER A 16 53.06 1.00 23.03
CA SER A 16 52.49 1.09 21.70
C SER A 16 50.99 0.87 21.87
N ALA A 17 50.25 1.95 22.12
CA ALA A 17 48.85 2.00 21.81
C ALA A 17 48.77 1.78 20.30
N LEU A 18 48.53 0.53 19.89
CA LEU A 18 47.93 0.25 18.61
C LEU A 18 46.54 0.88 18.66
N LEU A 19 46.49 2.18 18.34
CA LEU A 19 45.29 2.80 17.85
C LEU A 19 44.99 2.10 16.53
N TYR A 20 44.21 1.03 16.58
CA TYR A 20 43.44 0.60 15.41
C TYR A 20 42.43 1.72 15.13
N GLY A 21 42.89 2.79 14.47
CA GLY A 21 42.00 3.66 13.74
C GLY A 21 41.39 2.82 12.63
N GLN A 22 40.23 2.24 12.87
CA GLN A 22 39.46 1.61 11.82
C GLN A 22 38.98 2.75 10.92
N GLU A 23 39.74 3.06 9.87
CA GLU A 23 39.28 3.97 8.84
C GLU A 23 37.96 3.41 8.29
N SER A 24 36.94 4.26 8.26
CA SER A 24 35.70 4.00 7.55
C SER A 24 36.07 3.80 6.08
N ILE A 25 36.03 2.56 5.58
CA ILE A 25 36.24 2.30 4.15
C ILE A 25 35.12 3.05 3.41
N SER A 26 35.48 4.02 2.58
CA SER A 26 34.57 4.79 1.73
C SER A 26 35.10 4.80 0.30
N VAL A 27 34.18 4.70 -0.67
CA VAL A 27 34.46 4.82 -2.11
C VAL A 27 33.67 6.02 -2.62
N ALA A 28 34.39 7.05 -3.09
CA ALA A 28 33.79 8.25 -3.63
C ALA A 28 33.87 8.26 -5.16
N ASN A 29 32.72 8.29 -5.84
CA ASN A 29 32.64 8.56 -7.27
C ASN A 29 32.60 10.08 -7.51
N LYS A 30 33.45 10.57 -8.43
CA LYS A 30 33.53 11.97 -8.89
C LYS A 30 33.48 12.09 -10.41
N GLY A 31 33.10 11.02 -11.10
CA GLY A 31 33.07 10.94 -12.55
C GLY A 31 32.04 9.90 -12.99
N ILE A 32 32.35 9.15 -14.05
CA ILE A 32 31.44 8.16 -14.60
C ILE A 32 31.72 6.78 -13.99
N LEU A 33 30.70 6.16 -13.41
CA LEU A 33 30.68 4.77 -13.00
C LEU A 33 29.57 4.04 -13.76
N SER A 34 29.94 3.07 -14.59
CA SER A 34 28.97 2.24 -15.31
C SER A 34 29.12 0.77 -14.91
N VAL A 35 28.02 0.17 -14.47
CA VAL A 35 27.90 -1.27 -14.24
C VAL A 35 27.05 -1.83 -15.35
N VAL A 36 27.64 -2.60 -16.25
CA VAL A 36 26.95 -3.13 -17.43
C VAL A 36 26.07 -4.33 -17.07
N SER A 37 25.13 -4.69 -17.96
CA SER A 37 24.24 -5.84 -17.77
C SER A 37 25.03 -7.13 -17.48
N ASP A 38 24.45 -7.99 -16.63
CA ASP A 38 24.99 -9.29 -16.19
C ASP A 38 26.26 -9.23 -15.32
N GLU A 39 26.82 -8.05 -15.09
CA GLU A 39 27.95 -7.88 -14.16
C GLU A 39 27.49 -7.69 -12.72
N ILE A 40 28.35 -8.10 -11.79
CA ILE A 40 28.12 -7.97 -10.36
C ILE A 40 29.22 -7.10 -9.74
N VAL A 41 28.82 -6.00 -9.12
CA VAL A 41 29.71 -5.10 -8.38
C VAL A 41 29.29 -5.05 -6.91
N SER A 42 30.27 -4.99 -6.02
CA SER A 42 30.00 -4.83 -4.58
C SER A 42 30.82 -3.71 -3.96
N PHE A 43 30.16 -2.88 -3.16
CA PHE A 43 30.78 -1.86 -2.34
C PHE A 43 30.77 -2.31 -0.88
N GLN A 44 31.95 -2.72 -0.40
CA GLN A 44 32.16 -3.17 0.99
C GLN A 44 32.23 -2.01 1.99
N GLY A 45 32.59 -0.82 1.51
CA GLY A 45 32.62 0.44 2.23
C GLY A 45 31.39 1.31 1.96
N THR A 46 31.33 2.47 2.60
CA THR A 46 30.33 3.50 2.27
C THR A 46 30.53 3.92 0.82
N PHE A 47 29.45 3.97 0.06
CA PHE A 47 29.47 4.47 -1.32
C PHE A 47 29.00 5.92 -1.32
N GLU A 48 29.79 6.80 -1.92
CA GLU A 48 29.49 8.24 -2.02
C GLU A 48 29.54 8.66 -3.50
N ASN A 49 28.39 8.83 -4.13
CA ASN A 49 28.30 9.50 -5.43
C ASN A 49 28.25 11.00 -5.20
N ARG A 50 29.34 11.71 -5.50
CA ARG A 50 29.44 13.16 -5.32
C ARG A 50 28.58 13.89 -6.35
N GLU A 51 28.42 15.20 -6.17
CA GLU A 51 27.59 16.06 -7.04
C GLU A 51 28.01 15.96 -8.53
N GLU A 52 29.31 15.82 -8.81
CA GLU A 52 29.82 15.65 -10.18
C GLU A 52 29.78 14.20 -10.68
N GLY A 53 29.38 13.26 -9.83
CA GLY A 53 29.35 11.84 -10.12
C GLY A 53 28.10 11.43 -10.92
N ASP A 54 28.31 10.57 -11.91
CA ASP A 54 27.27 9.99 -12.76
C ASP A 54 27.37 8.46 -12.70
N VAL A 55 26.33 7.81 -12.20
CA VAL A 55 26.25 6.36 -12.04
C VAL A 55 25.17 5.79 -12.94
N THR A 56 25.55 4.86 -13.81
CA THR A 56 24.62 4.02 -14.56
C THR A 56 24.73 2.57 -14.08
N ASN A 57 23.67 2.05 -13.47
CA ASN A 57 23.58 0.65 -13.08
C ASN A 57 22.64 -0.12 -14.02
N ASP A 58 23.19 -0.98 -14.87
CA ASP A 58 22.43 -1.93 -15.71
C ASP A 58 22.61 -3.39 -15.27
N GLY A 59 23.48 -3.65 -14.29
CA GLY A 59 23.82 -4.97 -13.74
C GLY A 59 23.31 -5.16 -12.31
N THR A 60 24.05 -5.89 -11.48
CA THR A 60 23.72 -6.08 -10.06
C THR A 60 24.75 -5.37 -9.17
N VAL A 61 24.28 -4.51 -8.26
CA VAL A 61 25.14 -3.79 -7.32
C VAL A 61 24.74 -4.08 -5.88
N PHE A 62 25.72 -4.48 -5.07
CA PHE A 62 25.56 -4.69 -3.63
C PHE A 62 26.16 -3.53 -2.84
N TYR A 63 25.38 -2.93 -1.94
CA TYR A 63 25.84 -1.91 -0.99
C TYR A 63 25.82 -2.45 0.43
N PHE A 64 27.00 -2.79 0.99
CA PHE A 64 27.13 -3.38 2.33
C PHE A 64 27.17 -2.34 3.47
N ARG A 65 27.46 -1.07 3.16
CA ARG A 65 27.47 0.07 4.10
C ARG A 65 26.56 1.19 3.60
N ASP A 66 26.76 2.41 4.09
CA ASP A 66 25.90 3.54 3.77
C ASP A 66 25.99 3.87 2.26
N PHE A 67 24.87 4.31 1.70
CA PHE A 67 24.75 4.78 0.34
C PHE A 67 24.44 6.27 0.40
N ILE A 68 25.29 7.09 -0.22
CA ILE A 68 25.15 8.54 -0.25
C ILE A 68 25.16 8.98 -1.72
N ASN A 69 24.07 9.58 -2.19
CA ASN A 69 23.96 10.09 -3.55
C ASN A 69 23.67 11.60 -3.58
N GLU A 70 24.66 12.38 -4.01
CA GLU A 70 24.52 13.81 -4.29
C GLU A 70 24.46 14.10 -5.80
N GLY A 71 24.84 13.14 -6.66
CA GLY A 71 24.92 13.29 -8.10
C GLY A 71 23.82 12.55 -8.88
N ALA A 72 24.09 12.26 -10.15
CA ALA A 72 23.20 11.48 -11.01
C ALA A 72 23.34 9.99 -10.73
N TYR A 73 22.22 9.30 -10.54
CA TYR A 73 22.17 7.85 -10.38
C TYR A 73 20.96 7.29 -11.12
N GLY A 74 21.20 6.42 -12.10
CA GLY A 74 20.13 5.87 -12.90
C GLY A 74 20.49 4.58 -13.62
N ILE A 75 19.66 4.27 -14.61
CA ILE A 75 19.77 3.08 -15.48
C ILE A 75 19.70 3.54 -16.93
N THR A 76 20.25 2.73 -17.84
CA THR A 76 20.07 3.00 -19.28
C THR A 76 18.59 2.84 -19.64
N THR A 77 18.07 3.73 -20.49
CA THR A 77 16.66 3.72 -20.90
C THR A 77 16.22 2.34 -21.43
N ASN A 78 15.06 1.87 -20.98
CA ASN A 78 14.45 0.57 -21.30
C ASN A 78 15.19 -0.68 -20.78
N LYS A 79 16.24 -0.53 -19.96
CA LYS A 79 16.84 -1.67 -19.27
C LYS A 79 16.00 -2.14 -18.09
N THR A 80 15.92 -3.46 -17.93
CA THR A 80 15.13 -4.12 -16.88
C THR A 80 15.97 -5.11 -16.05
N THR A 81 17.27 -5.22 -16.34
CA THR A 81 18.20 -6.16 -15.69
C THR A 81 18.82 -5.59 -14.42
N SER A 82 18.73 -4.26 -14.21
CA SER A 82 19.35 -3.58 -13.09
C SER A 82 18.75 -4.04 -11.76
N THR A 83 19.61 -4.44 -10.84
CA THR A 83 19.24 -4.79 -9.46
C THR A 83 20.18 -4.11 -8.47
N THR A 84 19.62 -3.40 -7.51
CA THR A 84 20.38 -2.83 -6.39
C THR A 84 20.01 -3.57 -5.11
N VAL A 85 21.00 -4.13 -4.44
CA VAL A 85 20.84 -4.87 -3.18
C VAL A 85 21.40 -4.04 -2.03
N PHE A 86 20.50 -3.55 -1.17
CA PHE A 86 20.87 -2.95 0.10
C PHE A 86 20.92 -4.04 1.16
N THR A 87 22.14 -4.39 1.57
CA THR A 87 22.37 -5.42 2.59
C THR A 87 23.42 -4.99 3.60
N VAL A 88 23.63 -5.75 4.67
CA VAL A 88 24.67 -5.49 5.66
C VAL A 88 25.65 -6.65 5.72
N GLY A 89 26.95 -6.36 5.82
CA GLY A 89 27.93 -7.41 6.07
C GLY A 89 27.71 -8.05 7.44
N GLU A 90 27.99 -9.35 7.60
CA GLU A 90 27.67 -10.18 8.78
C GLU A 90 28.07 -9.58 10.15
N ARG A 91 29.02 -8.63 10.18
CA ARG A 91 29.50 -7.98 11.41
C ARG A 91 28.84 -6.64 11.70
N ASN A 92 27.99 -6.12 10.82
CA ASN A 92 27.41 -4.80 10.92
C ASN A 92 25.98 -4.86 11.48
N LYS A 93 25.82 -4.47 12.75
CA LYS A 93 24.52 -4.43 13.44
C LYS A 93 23.85 -3.05 13.44
N ARG A 94 24.36 -2.10 12.66
CA ARG A 94 23.83 -0.72 12.61
C ARG A 94 22.89 -0.54 11.44
N LYS A 95 21.86 0.30 11.63
CA LYS A 95 21.00 0.76 10.53
C LYS A 95 21.83 1.43 9.42
N LYS A 96 21.57 1.06 8.17
CA LYS A 96 22.20 1.64 6.97
C LYS A 96 21.57 3.00 6.67
N GLN A 97 22.38 4.00 6.38
CA GLN A 97 21.88 5.26 5.82
C GLN A 97 21.80 5.14 4.28
N ILE A 98 20.65 5.51 3.72
CA ILE A 98 20.46 5.73 2.28
C ILE A 98 20.14 7.21 2.15
N ALA A 99 21.13 8.04 1.86
CA ALA A 99 21.07 9.49 2.04
C ALA A 99 21.55 10.26 0.80
N GLY A 100 21.40 11.58 0.85
CA GLY A 100 21.91 12.52 -0.15
C GLY A 100 20.80 13.22 -0.91
N ASN A 101 21.13 14.32 -1.58
CA ASN A 101 20.14 15.20 -2.22
C ASN A 101 19.81 14.81 -3.67
N GLY A 102 20.63 13.99 -4.31
CA GLY A 102 20.41 13.53 -5.69
C GLY A 102 19.34 12.44 -5.74
N VAL A 103 18.43 12.48 -6.72
CA VAL A 103 17.45 11.40 -6.90
C VAL A 103 18.16 10.14 -7.40
N SER A 104 17.85 8.98 -6.80
CA SER A 104 18.40 7.70 -7.24
C SER A 104 17.33 6.85 -7.92
N SER A 105 17.43 6.69 -9.24
CA SER A 105 16.49 5.89 -10.01
C SER A 105 16.99 4.46 -10.15
N PHE A 106 16.26 3.52 -9.56
CA PHE A 106 16.53 2.08 -9.60
C PHE A 106 15.49 1.35 -10.46
N TYR A 107 15.88 0.23 -11.06
CA TYR A 107 14.92 -0.70 -11.62
C TYR A 107 14.39 -1.65 -10.54
N ASN A 108 15.14 -2.71 -10.20
CA ASN A 108 14.84 -3.58 -9.06
C ASN A 108 15.61 -3.17 -7.80
N ILE A 109 15.00 -3.35 -6.64
CA ILE A 109 15.62 -3.10 -5.33
C ILE A 109 15.40 -4.33 -4.44
N VAL A 110 16.42 -4.73 -3.69
CA VAL A 110 16.32 -5.76 -2.65
C VAL A 110 16.76 -5.17 -1.32
N PHE A 111 15.86 -5.17 -0.35
CA PHE A 111 16.15 -4.85 1.05
C PHE A 111 16.33 -6.16 1.83
N ASP A 112 17.55 -6.42 2.26
CA ASP A 112 17.91 -7.68 2.94
C ASP A 112 18.94 -7.41 4.03
N SER A 113 18.47 -7.23 5.26
CA SER A 113 19.36 -6.94 6.39
C SER A 113 18.85 -7.56 7.70
N PRO A 114 19.65 -8.42 8.38
CA PRO A 114 19.30 -9.02 9.67
C PRO A 114 19.31 -8.04 10.86
N VAL A 115 19.37 -6.73 10.60
CA VAL A 115 19.28 -5.72 11.65
C VAL A 115 17.84 -5.67 12.14
N SER A 116 17.62 -5.97 13.42
CA SER A 116 16.29 -6.01 14.01
C SER A 116 15.56 -4.68 13.87
N GLN A 117 14.27 -4.74 13.49
CA GLN A 117 13.39 -3.60 13.29
C GLN A 117 13.87 -2.70 12.15
N VAL A 118 14.44 -1.53 12.44
CA VAL A 118 14.80 -0.51 11.43
C VAL A 118 16.20 -0.75 10.90
N ALA A 119 16.26 -1.38 9.73
CA ALA A 119 17.52 -1.71 9.05
C ALA A 119 17.99 -0.59 8.10
N PHE A 120 17.07 0.16 7.51
CA PHE A 120 17.37 1.18 6.50
C PHE A 120 16.74 2.51 6.89
N ASP A 121 17.57 3.56 6.93
CA ASP A 121 17.17 4.93 7.22
C ASP A 121 17.25 5.72 5.90
N LEU A 122 16.10 5.90 5.27
CA LEU A 122 15.96 6.47 3.94
C LEU A 122 15.78 8.00 4.02
N LYS A 123 16.84 8.72 3.67
CA LYS A 123 16.99 10.18 3.56
C LYS A 123 17.50 10.58 2.17
N ASN A 124 17.18 9.75 1.18
CA ASN A 124 17.40 10.00 -0.23
C ASN A 124 16.06 9.80 -0.94
N ASN A 125 15.81 10.56 -1.99
CA ASN A 125 14.66 10.32 -2.84
C ASN A 125 15.01 9.20 -3.82
N ILE A 126 14.27 8.10 -3.76
CA ILE A 126 14.51 6.91 -4.57
C ILE A 126 13.27 6.56 -5.39
N ASP A 127 13.50 6.15 -6.64
CA ASP A 127 12.46 5.67 -7.53
C ASP A 127 12.73 4.20 -7.88
N ALA A 128 11.68 3.38 -7.91
CA ALA A 128 11.73 2.00 -8.37
C ALA A 128 10.81 1.81 -9.57
N SER A 129 11.31 1.19 -10.64
CA SER A 129 10.53 0.90 -11.87
C SER A 129 10.22 -0.59 -12.09
N GLY A 130 10.85 -1.48 -11.32
CA GLY A 130 10.66 -2.93 -11.40
C GLY A 130 10.13 -3.51 -10.08
N VAL A 131 10.79 -4.56 -9.60
CA VAL A 131 10.40 -5.26 -8.38
C VAL A 131 11.20 -4.74 -7.18
N VAL A 132 10.51 -4.42 -6.10
CA VAL A 132 11.12 -4.18 -4.78
C VAL A 132 10.85 -5.38 -3.88
N GLU A 133 11.90 -6.09 -3.49
CA GLU A 133 11.82 -7.23 -2.57
C GLU A 133 12.15 -6.79 -1.14
N PHE A 134 11.21 -7.01 -0.23
CA PHE A 134 11.37 -6.79 1.21
C PHE A 134 11.68 -8.13 1.89
N LYS A 135 12.96 -8.53 1.91
CA LYS A 135 13.38 -9.81 2.49
C LYS A 135 13.52 -9.75 4.00
N ASP A 136 14.24 -8.74 4.48
CA ASP A 136 14.45 -8.52 5.91
C ASP A 136 14.81 -7.06 6.19
N GLY A 137 14.34 -6.56 7.33
CA GLY A 137 14.59 -5.21 7.82
C GLY A 137 13.59 -4.16 7.32
N ILE A 138 13.20 -3.25 8.22
CA ILE A 138 12.28 -2.15 7.95
C ILE A 138 13.01 -0.98 7.30
N VAL A 139 12.38 -0.40 6.28
CA VAL A 139 12.80 0.84 5.62
C VAL A 139 12.06 2.02 6.24
N GLN A 140 12.74 2.80 7.07
CA GLN A 140 12.20 4.01 7.68
C GLN A 140 12.43 5.20 6.74
N VAL A 141 11.35 5.84 6.29
CA VAL A 141 11.39 6.99 5.38
C VAL A 141 11.35 8.30 6.16
N ASP A 142 12.38 9.13 6.03
CA ASP A 142 12.40 10.48 6.60
C ASP A 142 11.59 11.43 5.72
N SER A 143 10.29 11.52 5.98
CA SER A 143 9.41 12.39 5.20
C SER A 143 9.54 13.90 5.52
N THR A 144 10.51 14.33 6.35
CA THR A 144 10.64 15.75 6.72
C THR A 144 11.09 16.62 5.54
N PHE A 145 10.68 17.89 5.54
CA PHE A 145 11.05 18.83 4.49
C PHE A 145 12.57 19.03 4.41
N ASN A 146 13.10 18.99 3.19
CA ASN A 146 14.48 19.28 2.86
C ASN A 146 14.58 20.67 2.21
N PRO A 147 15.19 21.67 2.88
CA PRO A 147 15.31 23.02 2.33
C PRO A 147 16.26 23.09 1.11
N THR A 148 17.15 22.12 0.92
CA THR A 148 18.09 22.10 -0.21
C THR A 148 17.39 21.71 -1.50
N THR A 149 16.55 20.67 -1.47
CA THR A 149 15.85 20.17 -2.67
C THR A 149 14.45 20.74 -2.83
N SER A 150 13.93 21.42 -1.80
CA SER A 150 12.51 21.81 -1.70
C SER A 150 11.53 20.63 -1.78
N LEU A 151 12.02 19.41 -1.56
CA LEU A 151 11.26 18.17 -1.50
C LEU A 151 11.34 17.58 -0.09
N SER A 152 10.82 16.37 0.10
CA SER A 152 11.11 15.59 1.30
C SER A 152 12.59 15.17 1.34
N LYS A 153 13.13 14.90 2.54
CA LYS A 153 14.46 14.30 2.72
C LYS A 153 14.48 12.86 2.19
N GLY A 154 13.40 12.12 2.39
CA GLY A 154 13.22 10.76 1.89
C GLY A 154 11.87 10.63 1.20
N MET A 155 11.91 10.07 0.00
CA MET A 155 10.72 9.71 -0.78
C MET A 155 10.99 8.34 -1.38
N PHE A 156 10.02 7.43 -1.23
CA PHE A 156 10.09 6.12 -1.85
C PHE A 156 8.98 5.99 -2.87
N THR A 157 9.35 6.12 -4.14
CA THR A 157 8.43 6.12 -5.27
C THR A 157 8.44 4.80 -6.01
N PHE A 158 7.25 4.26 -6.26
CA PHE A 158 7.00 3.17 -7.17
C PHE A 158 6.43 3.73 -8.47
N ASN A 159 7.17 3.59 -9.57
CA ASN A 159 6.76 4.04 -10.89
C ASN A 159 5.69 3.12 -11.50
N LYS A 160 5.26 3.44 -12.73
CA LYS A 160 4.37 2.58 -13.50
C LYS A 160 4.93 1.15 -13.56
N ASP A 161 4.06 0.16 -13.41
CA ASP A 161 4.38 -1.27 -13.43
C ASP A 161 5.25 -1.79 -12.26
N ALA A 162 5.74 -0.92 -11.36
CA ALA A 162 6.53 -1.33 -10.22
C ALA A 162 5.69 -2.09 -9.18
N THR A 163 6.29 -3.07 -8.53
CA THR A 163 5.61 -3.94 -7.54
C THR A 163 6.46 -4.14 -6.29
N ALA A 164 5.81 -4.34 -5.16
CA ALA A 164 6.45 -4.73 -3.91
C ALA A 164 6.14 -6.20 -3.62
N LEU A 165 7.16 -6.97 -3.26
CA LEU A 165 7.05 -8.39 -2.90
C LEU A 165 7.61 -8.65 -1.50
N TYR A 166 7.06 -9.68 -0.85
CA TYR A 166 7.53 -10.26 0.42
C TYR A 166 7.45 -9.35 1.66
N ALA A 167 6.80 -8.19 1.55
CA ALA A 167 6.60 -7.32 2.70
C ALA A 167 5.81 -8.03 3.82
N ASN A 168 6.27 -7.85 5.06
CA ASN A 168 5.76 -8.49 6.27
C ASN A 168 6.19 -7.71 7.52
N ASP A 169 5.85 -8.18 8.72
CA ASP A 169 6.16 -7.51 9.99
C ASP A 169 7.65 -7.20 10.18
N ALA A 170 8.54 -8.08 9.69
CA ALA A 170 9.99 -7.89 9.77
C ALA A 170 10.56 -6.99 8.67
N SER A 171 9.87 -6.84 7.53
CA SER A 171 10.35 -6.04 6.40
C SER A 171 9.21 -5.35 5.66
N HIS A 172 9.11 -4.04 5.86
CA HIS A 172 8.13 -3.16 5.23
C HIS A 172 8.67 -1.73 5.22
N VAL A 173 7.89 -0.80 4.67
CA VAL A 173 8.16 0.63 4.71
C VAL A 173 7.42 1.27 5.89
N ASP A 174 8.17 1.90 6.79
CA ASP A 174 7.64 2.80 7.81
C ASP A 174 7.81 4.26 7.36
N GLY A 175 6.73 4.84 6.85
CA GLY A 175 6.68 6.19 6.31
C GLY A 175 5.79 6.30 5.08
N PHE A 176 5.93 7.41 4.34
CA PHE A 176 5.18 7.61 3.10
C PHE A 176 5.79 6.84 1.92
N VAL A 177 4.91 6.18 1.16
CA VAL A 177 5.21 5.57 -0.13
C VAL A 177 4.39 6.27 -1.21
N GLU A 178 5.04 6.61 -2.32
CA GLU A 178 4.39 7.20 -3.49
C GLU A 178 4.20 6.14 -4.58
N LYS A 179 3.02 6.09 -5.19
CA LYS A 179 2.72 5.32 -6.38
C LYS A 179 2.39 6.25 -7.54
N VAL A 180 3.17 6.17 -8.61
CA VAL A 180 2.93 6.87 -9.88
C VAL A 180 2.39 5.88 -10.91
N GLY A 181 1.28 6.22 -11.56
CA GLY A 181 0.69 5.43 -12.64
C GLY A 181 -0.72 4.94 -12.36
N LYS A 182 -1.33 4.28 -13.35
CA LYS A 182 -2.76 3.92 -13.33
C LYS A 182 -3.04 2.49 -12.86
N GLU A 183 -2.00 1.73 -12.58
CA GLU A 183 -2.08 0.32 -12.24
C GLU A 183 -2.53 0.18 -10.78
N SER A 184 -3.28 -0.87 -10.46
CA SER A 184 -3.57 -1.21 -9.07
C SER A 184 -2.27 -1.45 -8.32
N PHE A 185 -2.23 -1.10 -7.04
CA PHE A 185 -1.01 -1.18 -6.25
C PHE A 185 -1.30 -1.52 -4.80
N THR A 186 -0.55 -2.46 -4.25
CA THR A 186 -0.54 -2.81 -2.82
C THR A 186 0.70 -2.15 -2.20
N TYR A 187 0.47 -1.24 -1.27
CA TYR A 187 1.54 -0.54 -0.58
C TYR A 187 2.19 -1.44 0.49
N PRO A 188 3.53 -1.52 0.55
CA PRO A 188 4.26 -2.31 1.54
C PRO A 188 4.39 -1.55 2.87
N LEU A 189 3.29 -1.08 3.46
CA LEU A 189 3.32 -0.18 4.63
C LEU A 189 3.36 -0.95 5.95
N GLY A 190 3.98 -0.36 6.96
CA GLY A 190 3.84 -0.75 8.35
C GLY A 190 4.32 0.34 9.29
N HIS A 191 4.13 0.13 10.60
CA HIS A 191 4.54 1.06 11.64
C HIS A 191 4.71 0.28 12.94
N ASP A 192 5.74 0.63 13.73
CA ASP A 192 6.03 -0.04 15.01
C ASP A 192 6.15 -1.57 14.88
N GLY A 193 6.74 -2.04 13.77
CA GLY A 193 6.94 -3.46 13.50
C GLY A 193 5.68 -4.23 13.10
N LYS A 194 4.57 -3.53 12.83
CA LYS A 194 3.32 -4.12 12.35
C LYS A 194 3.12 -3.81 10.88
N TYR A 195 3.14 -4.83 10.04
CA TYR A 195 2.87 -4.72 8.62
C TYR A 195 1.39 -4.54 8.35
N ARG A 196 1.07 -3.47 7.63
CA ARG A 196 -0.30 -3.15 7.28
C ARG A 196 -0.50 -2.60 5.87
N PRO A 197 -0.68 -3.49 4.88
CA PRO A 197 -0.89 -3.04 3.52
C PRO A 197 -2.22 -2.32 3.36
N ALA A 198 -2.17 -1.27 2.56
CA ALA A 198 -3.32 -0.70 1.87
C ALA A 198 -3.19 -1.02 0.37
N ARG A 199 -4.30 -1.08 -0.34
CA ARG A 199 -4.32 -1.25 -1.80
C ARG A 199 -5.25 -0.23 -2.44
N ILE A 200 -4.86 0.24 -3.60
CA ILE A 200 -5.71 1.03 -4.49
C ILE A 200 -6.01 0.24 -5.76
N SER A 201 -7.23 0.38 -6.29
CA SER A 201 -7.55 -0.13 -7.62
C SER A 201 -6.77 0.62 -8.69
N GLY A 202 -6.81 0.12 -9.93
CA GLY A 202 -6.35 0.90 -11.07
C GLY A 202 -7.14 2.21 -11.20
N SER A 203 -6.48 3.22 -11.77
CA SER A 203 -7.04 4.54 -12.02
C SER A 203 -7.21 4.79 -13.53
N LYS A 204 -7.75 5.96 -13.91
CA LYS A 204 -7.98 6.31 -15.32
C LYS A 204 -6.74 6.93 -15.98
N ASN A 205 -5.95 7.70 -15.22
CA ASN A 205 -4.87 8.51 -15.79
C ASN A 205 -3.50 7.89 -15.53
N LYS A 206 -2.70 7.75 -16.59
CA LYS A 206 -1.34 7.18 -16.56
C LYS A 206 -0.32 7.96 -15.71
N ARG A 207 -0.70 9.13 -15.19
CA ARG A 207 0.15 10.05 -14.42
C ARG A 207 -0.47 10.37 -13.06
N ASP A 208 -1.45 9.59 -12.60
CA ASP A 208 -1.94 9.76 -11.23
C ASP A 208 -0.82 9.46 -10.24
N ILE A 209 -0.84 10.19 -9.13
CA ILE A 209 0.12 10.06 -8.03
C ILE A 209 -0.69 9.88 -6.77
N TYR A 210 -0.46 8.77 -6.08
CA TYR A 210 -1.07 8.47 -4.80
C TYR A 210 0.02 8.31 -3.74
N LEU A 211 -0.17 8.94 -2.59
CA LEU A 211 0.74 8.80 -1.46
C LEU A 211 0.02 8.10 -0.33
N SER A 212 0.66 7.11 0.28
CA SER A 212 0.08 6.42 1.43
C SER A 212 1.08 6.16 2.55
N ARG A 213 0.57 6.15 3.77
CA ARG A 213 1.27 5.80 5.01
C ARG A 213 0.30 5.10 5.96
N TYR A 214 0.80 4.13 6.71
CA TYR A 214 0.10 3.52 7.83
C TYR A 214 0.61 4.09 9.16
N VAL A 215 -0.29 4.27 10.13
CA VAL A 215 0.04 4.69 11.49
C VAL A 215 -0.69 3.80 12.48
N TYR A 216 0.07 3.30 13.45
CA TYR A 216 -0.41 2.46 14.55
C TYR A 216 -0.19 3.16 15.89
N ASN A 217 -1.16 3.00 16.80
CA ASN A 217 -1.12 3.40 18.20
C ASN A 217 -0.92 4.90 18.45
N ASP A 218 -1.63 5.74 17.70
CA ASP A 218 -1.62 7.19 17.86
C ASP A 218 -2.96 7.67 18.44
N GLN A 219 -3.12 7.54 19.76
CA GLN A 219 -4.38 7.88 20.44
C GLN A 219 -4.71 9.38 20.36
N ALA A 220 -3.69 10.25 20.46
CA ALA A 220 -3.85 11.69 20.41
C ALA A 220 -4.48 12.16 19.09
N PHE A 221 -4.20 11.45 17.98
CA PHE A 221 -4.84 11.72 16.69
C PHE A 221 -6.37 11.60 16.73
N PHE A 222 -6.90 10.65 17.48
CA PHE A 222 -8.34 10.38 17.58
C PHE A 222 -9.06 11.25 18.60
N GLU A 223 -8.37 11.76 19.63
CA GLU A 223 -8.97 12.66 20.64
C GLU A 223 -9.62 13.90 20.00
N GLY A 224 -9.02 14.44 18.93
CA GLY A 224 -9.56 15.55 18.16
C GLY A 224 -10.61 15.17 17.09
N ARG A 225 -10.88 13.87 16.88
CA ARG A 225 -11.68 13.34 15.77
C ARG A 225 -12.74 12.35 16.24
N SER A 226 -13.55 12.74 17.21
CA SER A 226 -14.58 11.88 17.80
C SER A 226 -15.95 11.96 17.12
N HIS A 227 -16.19 12.96 16.26
CA HIS A 227 -17.48 13.15 15.58
C HIS A 227 -17.61 12.23 14.36
N ALA A 228 -18.78 11.63 14.18
CA ALA A 228 -19.08 10.73 13.06
C ALA A 228 -20.52 10.93 12.58
N VAL A 229 -20.80 10.59 11.32
CA VAL A 229 -22.17 10.51 10.82
C VAL A 229 -22.98 9.49 11.62
N GLY A 230 -24.29 9.74 11.81
CA GLY A 230 -25.11 8.98 12.76
C GLY A 230 -25.24 7.47 12.51
N VAL A 231 -24.93 7.01 11.28
CA VAL A 231 -24.91 5.57 10.91
C VAL A 231 -23.69 4.83 11.50
N ILE A 232 -22.59 5.53 11.76
CA ILE A 232 -21.39 4.95 12.38
C ILE A 232 -21.68 4.74 13.87
N ASN A 233 -21.38 3.54 14.37
CA ASN A 233 -21.60 3.09 15.74
C ASN A 233 -20.30 3.11 16.56
N LYS A 234 -19.23 2.53 16.01
CA LYS A 234 -17.91 2.46 16.65
C LYS A 234 -16.83 2.80 15.64
N ILE A 235 -15.71 3.33 16.14
CA ILE A 235 -14.54 3.68 15.33
C ILE A 235 -13.35 2.86 15.84
N ASN A 236 -12.53 2.37 14.92
CA ASN A 236 -11.21 1.86 15.22
C ASN A 236 -10.28 3.02 15.54
N THR A 237 -9.84 3.09 16.79
CA THR A 237 -8.94 4.16 17.27
C THR A 237 -7.52 3.66 17.50
N SER A 238 -7.20 2.45 17.05
CA SER A 238 -5.87 1.85 17.19
C SER A 238 -4.97 2.15 16.00
N GLU A 239 -5.52 2.35 14.82
CA GLU A 239 -4.76 2.50 13.58
C GLU A 239 -5.52 3.30 12.52
N TYR A 240 -4.77 3.89 11.59
CA TYR A 240 -5.32 4.56 10.42
C TYR A 240 -4.32 4.56 9.26
N TRP A 241 -4.86 4.81 8.06
CA TRP A 241 -4.10 5.00 6.84
C TRP A 241 -4.31 6.42 6.35
N ILE A 242 -3.23 7.03 5.91
CA ILE A 242 -3.28 8.24 5.10
C ILE A 242 -3.22 7.80 3.64
N ILE A 243 -4.16 8.23 2.82
CA ILE A 243 -4.18 8.00 1.38
C ILE A 243 -4.54 9.32 0.71
N ASN A 244 -3.56 9.92 0.03
CA ASN A 244 -3.71 11.19 -0.67
C ASN A 244 -3.60 10.99 -2.17
N ASN A 245 -4.34 11.80 -2.94
CA ASN A 245 -4.17 11.92 -4.39
C ASN A 245 -3.54 13.28 -4.71
N ALA A 246 -2.27 13.24 -5.17
CA ALA A 246 -1.47 14.41 -5.52
C ALA A 246 -1.52 14.77 -7.02
N ALA A 247 -2.35 14.06 -7.81
CA ALA A 247 -2.49 14.33 -9.23
C ALA A 247 -3.26 15.64 -9.50
N SER A 248 -2.90 16.32 -10.59
CA SER A 248 -3.61 17.52 -11.07
C SER A 248 -5.02 17.21 -11.60
N ASN A 249 -5.24 16.00 -12.11
CA ASN A 249 -6.54 15.48 -12.54
C ASN A 249 -6.86 14.21 -11.75
N LYS A 250 -7.37 14.38 -10.53
CA LYS A 250 -7.64 13.29 -9.59
C LYS A 250 -8.59 12.27 -10.19
N SER A 251 -8.12 11.04 -10.41
CA SER A 251 -9.02 9.90 -10.59
C SER A 251 -9.48 9.39 -9.24
N ASP A 252 -10.71 8.91 -9.16
CA ASP A 252 -11.22 8.18 -8.00
C ASP A 252 -10.85 6.69 -8.12
N VAL A 253 -10.46 6.06 -7.02
CA VAL A 253 -10.07 4.64 -6.93
C VAL A 253 -10.85 3.93 -5.83
N LEU A 254 -10.97 2.60 -5.92
CA LEU A 254 -11.36 1.80 -4.75
C LEU A 254 -10.18 1.76 -3.78
N VAL A 255 -10.49 1.80 -2.50
CA VAL A 255 -9.51 1.62 -1.43
C VAL A 255 -9.77 0.28 -0.76
N THR A 256 -8.73 -0.52 -0.59
CA THR A 256 -8.76 -1.73 0.21
C THR A 256 -7.79 -1.58 1.38
N LEU A 257 -8.25 -1.86 2.60
CA LEU A 257 -7.46 -1.87 3.83
C LEU A 257 -7.49 -3.27 4.43
N SER A 258 -6.39 -3.68 5.08
CA SER A 258 -6.34 -4.94 5.84
C SER A 258 -6.62 -4.69 7.33
N TRP A 259 -7.12 -5.70 8.03
CA TRP A 259 -7.27 -5.73 9.51
C TRP A 259 -6.58 -6.96 10.11
N ASP A 260 -6.42 -6.98 11.44
CA ASP A 260 -5.75 -8.01 12.22
C ASP A 260 -6.20 -7.93 13.66
N ASP A 261 -6.26 -9.09 14.31
CA ASP A 261 -6.85 -9.22 15.64
C ASP A 261 -5.95 -8.61 16.73
N GLU A 262 -4.66 -8.39 16.44
CA GLU A 262 -3.70 -7.75 17.36
C GLU A 262 -3.73 -6.22 17.28
N THR A 263 -3.86 -5.63 16.09
CA THR A 263 -3.75 -4.17 15.91
C THR A 263 -5.09 -3.46 15.80
N THR A 264 -6.09 -4.08 15.18
CA THR A 264 -7.40 -3.47 14.96
C THR A 264 -8.22 -3.52 16.25
N SER A 265 -8.90 -2.42 16.60
CA SER A 265 -9.67 -2.37 17.85
C SER A 265 -10.71 -3.52 17.94
N PRO A 266 -10.70 -4.36 19.00
CA PRO A 266 -11.61 -5.51 19.08
C PRO A 266 -13.10 -5.16 19.07
N ASN A 267 -13.45 -3.93 19.46
CA ASN A 267 -14.81 -3.44 19.49
C ASN A 267 -15.44 -3.29 18.09
N VAL A 268 -14.63 -3.19 17.02
CA VAL A 268 -15.09 -3.14 15.63
C VAL A 268 -15.07 -4.50 14.94
N LEU A 269 -14.44 -5.52 15.55
CA LEU A 269 -14.30 -6.87 15.00
C LEU A 269 -15.35 -7.87 15.53
N THR A 270 -16.41 -7.40 16.19
CA THR A 270 -17.44 -8.31 16.75
C THR A 270 -18.24 -9.02 15.66
N ASN A 271 -18.55 -8.32 14.57
CA ASN A 271 -19.34 -8.86 13.46
C ASN A 271 -18.85 -8.27 12.13
N PRO A 272 -17.60 -8.58 11.74
CA PRO A 272 -16.92 -7.83 10.70
C PRO A 272 -17.62 -7.95 9.35
N GLU A 273 -18.07 -9.14 8.94
CA GLU A 273 -18.76 -9.37 7.67
C GLU A 273 -19.99 -8.48 7.44
N GLU A 274 -20.73 -8.17 8.50
CA GLU A 274 -21.98 -7.43 8.39
C GLU A 274 -21.86 -5.95 8.75
N GLU A 275 -20.91 -5.59 9.62
CA GLU A 275 -20.85 -4.24 10.21
C GLU A 275 -19.59 -3.46 9.86
N LEU A 276 -18.51 -4.10 9.42
CA LEU A 276 -17.21 -3.44 9.32
C LEU A 276 -17.01 -2.74 7.99
N HIS A 277 -16.93 -1.42 8.07
CA HIS A 277 -16.77 -0.54 6.93
C HIS A 277 -15.45 0.23 7.00
N ILE A 278 -15.00 0.70 5.83
CA ILE A 278 -13.99 1.75 5.77
C ILE A 278 -14.69 3.08 6.00
N ILE A 279 -14.16 3.87 6.93
CA ILE A 279 -14.61 5.23 7.19
C ILE A 279 -13.48 6.21 6.88
N ARG A 280 -13.84 7.42 6.47
CA ARG A 280 -12.90 8.48 6.11
C ARG A 280 -13.15 9.72 6.94
N TRP A 281 -12.10 10.39 7.40
CA TRP A 281 -12.22 11.69 8.03
C TRP A 281 -12.47 12.75 6.95
N ASP A 282 -13.58 13.47 7.08
CA ASP A 282 -13.89 14.61 6.23
C ASP A 282 -13.38 15.90 6.88
N GLU A 283 -12.32 16.48 6.33
CA GLU A 283 -11.70 17.67 6.90
C GLU A 283 -12.57 18.93 6.77
N GLU A 284 -13.47 19.01 5.79
CA GLU A 284 -14.36 20.17 5.65
C GLU A 284 -15.51 20.09 6.66
N ALA A 285 -16.12 18.90 6.78
CA ALA A 285 -17.21 18.66 7.71
C ALA A 285 -16.76 18.37 9.16
N GLN A 286 -15.46 18.14 9.38
CA GLN A 286 -14.85 17.76 10.67
C GLN A 286 -15.56 16.55 11.32
N LEU A 287 -15.83 15.51 10.53
CA LEU A 287 -16.46 14.28 11.00
C LEU A 287 -16.08 13.05 10.16
N TRP A 288 -16.19 11.86 10.74
CA TRP A 288 -16.05 10.59 10.03
C TRP A 288 -17.28 10.30 9.16
N VAL A 289 -17.04 10.02 7.88
CA VAL A 289 -18.04 9.57 6.91
C VAL A 289 -17.84 8.09 6.57
N ASP A 290 -18.92 7.41 6.24
CA ASP A 290 -18.90 6.01 5.82
C ASP A 290 -18.59 5.91 4.31
N GLU A 291 -17.50 5.21 3.97
CA GLU A 291 -17.14 4.88 2.58
C GLU A 291 -17.60 3.46 2.19
N GLY A 292 -18.28 2.77 3.11
CA GLY A 292 -18.74 1.41 2.99
C GLY A 292 -17.63 0.38 3.17
N GLY A 293 -18.00 -0.90 3.18
CA GLY A 293 -17.02 -1.98 3.17
C GLY A 293 -17.58 -3.27 2.58
N VAL A 294 -16.81 -3.88 1.69
CA VAL A 294 -16.94 -5.28 1.32
C VAL A 294 -15.84 -6.03 2.02
N VAL A 295 -16.23 -6.88 2.96
CA VAL A 295 -15.32 -7.70 3.75
C VAL A 295 -14.94 -8.97 3.02
N ASP A 296 -13.64 -9.27 3.04
CA ASP A 296 -13.08 -10.58 2.73
C ASP A 296 -12.47 -11.17 4.01
N MET A 297 -13.15 -12.12 4.64
CA MET A 297 -12.67 -12.76 5.87
C MET A 297 -11.44 -13.65 5.64
N SER A 298 -11.20 -14.11 4.41
CA SER A 298 -10.09 -15.00 4.09
C SER A 298 -8.76 -14.26 4.06
N THR A 299 -8.77 -13.03 3.53
CA THR A 299 -7.61 -12.14 3.48
C THR A 299 -7.60 -11.10 4.59
N LYS A 300 -8.67 -11.02 5.39
CA LYS A 300 -8.88 -9.98 6.41
C LYS A 300 -8.78 -8.58 5.81
N GLU A 301 -9.49 -8.35 4.71
CA GLU A 301 -9.49 -7.08 3.99
C GLU A 301 -10.89 -6.51 3.86
N VAL A 302 -10.98 -5.18 3.77
CA VAL A 302 -12.20 -4.45 3.43
C VAL A 302 -11.93 -3.62 2.20
N THR A 303 -12.81 -3.66 1.21
CA THR A 303 -12.77 -2.77 0.05
C THR A 303 -13.94 -1.81 0.07
N THR A 304 -13.71 -0.54 -0.25
CA THR A 304 -14.80 0.44 -0.37
C THR A 304 -15.82 -0.01 -1.42
N ILE A 305 -17.09 0.34 -1.21
CA ILE A 305 -18.21 -0.09 -2.07
C ILE A 305 -18.29 0.70 -3.40
N GLY A 306 -17.30 1.53 -3.66
CA GLY A 306 -17.23 2.46 -4.77
C GLY A 306 -15.95 3.27 -4.68
N THR A 307 -15.65 3.99 -5.76
CA THR A 307 -14.44 4.80 -5.79
C THR A 307 -14.57 5.96 -4.82
N VAL A 308 -13.56 6.17 -3.99
CA VAL A 308 -13.56 7.26 -3.00
C VAL A 308 -13.37 8.60 -3.71
N LYS A 309 -14.21 9.58 -3.35
CA LYS A 309 -14.12 10.95 -3.87
C LYS A 309 -13.32 11.85 -2.94
N GLY A 310 -13.30 11.52 -1.65
CA GLY A 310 -12.46 12.16 -0.66
C GLY A 310 -11.19 11.36 -0.42
N TYR A 311 -10.11 12.07 -0.15
CA TYR A 311 -8.79 11.53 0.20
C TYR A 311 -8.34 12.16 1.52
N GLY A 312 -7.39 11.54 2.21
CA GLY A 312 -6.95 11.97 3.53
C GLY A 312 -6.80 10.77 4.45
N ILE A 313 -7.47 10.81 5.61
CA ILE A 313 -7.36 9.74 6.61
C ILE A 313 -8.51 8.74 6.48
N PHE A 314 -8.16 7.46 6.48
CA PHE A 314 -9.07 6.33 6.49
C PHE A 314 -8.80 5.45 7.71
N THR A 315 -9.85 4.88 8.30
CA THR A 315 -9.75 3.81 9.30
C THR A 315 -10.98 2.90 9.16
N PHE A 316 -11.18 2.01 10.12
CA PHE A 316 -12.37 1.16 10.20
C PHE A 316 -13.41 1.73 11.15
N GLY A 317 -14.67 1.41 10.90
CA GLY A 317 -15.75 1.63 11.84
C GLY A 317 -16.85 0.58 11.67
N THR A 318 -17.67 0.41 12.70
CA THR A 318 -18.91 -0.36 12.57
C THR A 318 -20.08 0.55 12.25
N VAL A 319 -21.03 0.05 11.49
CA VAL A 319 -22.28 0.74 11.16
C VAL A 319 -23.47 0.08 11.85
N LYS A 320 -24.50 0.87 12.18
CA LYS A 320 -25.71 0.36 12.82
C LYS A 320 -26.50 -0.48 11.81
N LYS A 321 -26.54 -1.80 12.02
CA LYS A 321 -27.28 -2.77 11.20
C LYS A 321 -28.75 -2.34 10.98
N ASP A 322 -29.39 -1.83 12.03
CA ASP A 322 -30.79 -1.38 11.99
C ASP A 322 -31.05 -0.14 11.12
N TRP A 323 -29.99 0.57 10.68
CA TRP A 323 -30.10 1.72 9.76
C TRP A 323 -29.70 1.36 8.32
N ILE A 324 -29.16 0.16 8.10
CA ILE A 324 -28.78 -0.42 6.80
C ILE A 324 -29.73 -1.56 6.38
N LEU A 325 -30.59 -2.00 7.30
CA LEU A 325 -31.75 -2.87 7.08
C LEU A 325 -32.98 -2.12 6.56
N ASP A 326 -32.80 -0.97 5.93
CA ASP A 326 -33.89 -0.43 5.14
C ASP A 326 -33.87 -1.11 3.78
N GLY A 327 -34.86 -1.97 3.58
CA GLY A 327 -35.02 -2.76 2.38
C GLY A 327 -34.80 -4.23 2.63
N ASP A 328 -35.87 -4.98 2.40
CA ASP A 328 -36.00 -6.42 2.62
C ASP A 328 -35.22 -7.25 1.58
N ILE A 329 -34.20 -6.70 0.92
CA ILE A 329 -33.48 -7.47 -0.10
C ILE A 329 -32.47 -8.43 0.52
N VAL A 330 -32.53 -9.69 0.12
CA VAL A 330 -31.57 -10.74 0.50
C VAL A 330 -30.71 -11.04 -0.71
N ILE A 331 -29.39 -10.92 -0.58
CA ILE A 331 -28.46 -11.06 -1.69
C ILE A 331 -27.68 -12.36 -1.52
N TYR A 332 -27.70 -13.23 -2.54
CA TYR A 332 -26.92 -14.46 -2.55
C TYR A 332 -25.64 -14.25 -3.34
N ASN A 333 -24.51 -14.47 -2.69
CA ASN A 333 -23.18 -14.16 -3.21
C ASN A 333 -22.58 -15.28 -4.09
N LEU A 334 -23.40 -16.16 -4.68
CA LEU A 334 -22.96 -17.26 -5.55
C LEU A 334 -23.73 -17.27 -6.87
N VAL A 335 -23.00 -17.42 -7.98
CA VAL A 335 -23.53 -17.62 -9.33
C VAL A 335 -22.81 -18.78 -10.00
N THR A 336 -23.56 -19.77 -10.46
CA THR A 336 -23.11 -20.95 -11.20
C THR A 336 -23.92 -21.10 -12.48
N PRO A 337 -23.58 -20.38 -13.57
CA PRO A 337 -24.36 -20.36 -14.80
C PRO A 337 -24.08 -21.60 -15.65
N ASP A 338 -24.48 -22.78 -15.16
CA ASP A 338 -24.27 -24.09 -15.80
C ASP A 338 -25.55 -24.69 -16.41
N GLY A 339 -26.70 -24.04 -16.20
CA GLY A 339 -28.00 -24.40 -16.77
C GLY A 339 -28.72 -25.51 -16.01
N ASP A 340 -28.31 -25.82 -14.78
CA ASP A 340 -28.98 -26.81 -13.92
C ASP A 340 -30.25 -26.27 -13.21
N GLY A 341 -30.53 -24.98 -13.37
CA GLY A 341 -31.67 -24.28 -12.77
C GLY A 341 -31.39 -23.71 -11.38
N LYS A 342 -30.17 -23.79 -10.85
CA LYS A 342 -29.77 -23.32 -9.51
C LYS A 342 -28.64 -22.31 -9.60
N ASN A 343 -28.83 -21.14 -8.99
CA ASN A 343 -27.85 -20.04 -9.00
C ASN A 343 -27.34 -19.67 -10.41
N ASP A 344 -28.12 -19.95 -11.46
CA ASP A 344 -27.76 -19.67 -12.86
C ASP A 344 -27.59 -18.17 -13.16
N TYR A 345 -28.03 -17.33 -12.23
CA TYR A 345 -27.94 -15.89 -12.27
C TYR A 345 -27.70 -15.34 -10.86
N PHE A 346 -27.36 -14.05 -10.77
CA PHE A 346 -27.19 -13.37 -9.49
C PHE A 346 -28.55 -13.10 -8.84
N ILE A 347 -28.86 -13.86 -7.79
CA ILE A 347 -30.15 -13.81 -7.10
C ILE A 347 -30.13 -12.70 -6.04
N ILE A 348 -31.13 -11.82 -6.11
CA ILE A 348 -31.39 -10.79 -5.12
C ILE A 348 -32.89 -10.85 -4.78
N ASP A 349 -33.25 -11.52 -3.68
CA ASP A 349 -34.64 -11.63 -3.27
C ASP A 349 -35.21 -10.24 -2.97
N HIS A 350 -36.50 -10.09 -3.23
CA HIS A 350 -37.27 -8.86 -3.01
C HIS A 350 -36.79 -7.62 -3.77
N ILE A 351 -35.81 -7.72 -4.68
CA ILE A 351 -35.35 -6.58 -5.49
C ILE A 351 -36.44 -5.99 -6.37
N LYS A 352 -37.43 -6.80 -6.78
CA LYS A 352 -38.62 -6.35 -7.51
C LYS A 352 -39.44 -5.30 -6.76
N ASN A 353 -39.36 -5.26 -5.44
CA ASN A 353 -40.03 -4.24 -4.62
C ASN A 353 -39.38 -2.86 -4.79
N TYR A 354 -38.20 -2.81 -5.43
CA TYR A 354 -37.40 -1.62 -5.68
C TYR A 354 -37.15 -1.45 -7.18
N PRO A 355 -38.15 -1.03 -7.98
CA PRO A 355 -38.03 -0.94 -9.44
C PRO A 355 -36.97 0.09 -9.88
N ASN A 356 -36.73 1.13 -9.05
CA ASN A 356 -35.64 2.08 -9.22
C ASN A 356 -34.35 1.55 -8.58
N ASN A 357 -33.89 0.38 -9.03
CA ASN A 357 -32.61 -0.18 -8.61
C ASN A 357 -31.55 -0.09 -9.71
N LYS A 358 -30.29 -0.19 -9.31
CA LYS A 358 -29.12 -0.29 -10.17
C LYS A 358 -28.21 -1.39 -9.65
N VAL A 359 -27.76 -2.28 -10.52
CA VAL A 359 -26.81 -3.36 -10.19
C VAL A 359 -25.57 -3.20 -11.05
N GLU A 360 -24.41 -3.14 -10.39
CA GLU A 360 -23.10 -3.05 -11.01
C GLU A 360 -22.20 -4.18 -10.50
N ILE A 361 -21.42 -4.83 -11.38
CA ILE A 361 -20.48 -5.88 -10.98
C ILE A 361 -19.09 -5.55 -11.53
N TYR A 362 -18.07 -5.74 -10.71
CA TYR A 362 -16.67 -5.44 -10.97
C TYR A 362 -15.85 -6.72 -10.79
N ASN A 363 -14.84 -6.91 -11.63
CA ASN A 363 -13.86 -7.97 -11.40
C ASN A 363 -12.86 -7.58 -10.30
N ARG A 364 -11.98 -8.52 -9.93
CA ARG A 364 -10.94 -8.31 -8.91
C ARG A 364 -9.96 -7.15 -9.16
N TRP A 365 -9.93 -6.62 -10.38
CA TRP A 365 -9.08 -5.48 -10.75
C TRP A 365 -9.84 -4.14 -10.73
N GLY A 366 -11.10 -4.12 -10.28
CA GLY A 366 -11.96 -2.94 -10.24
C GLY A 366 -12.52 -2.54 -11.61
N VAL A 367 -12.37 -3.39 -12.64
CA VAL A 367 -12.98 -3.15 -13.95
C VAL A 367 -14.43 -3.61 -13.92
N ARG A 368 -15.35 -2.70 -14.28
CA ARG A 368 -16.77 -3.01 -14.35
C ARG A 368 -17.07 -3.96 -15.51
N VAL A 369 -17.69 -5.08 -15.17
CA VAL A 369 -18.07 -6.17 -16.07
C VAL A 369 -19.59 -6.28 -16.24
N TYR A 370 -20.40 -5.69 -15.36
CA TYR A 370 -21.85 -5.66 -15.53
C TYR A 370 -22.44 -4.33 -15.05
N GLU A 371 -23.44 -3.81 -15.75
CA GLU A 371 -24.24 -2.66 -15.31
C GLU A 371 -25.65 -2.73 -15.88
N THR A 372 -26.67 -2.69 -15.00
CA THR A 372 -28.06 -2.52 -15.39
C THR A 372 -28.85 -1.67 -14.39
N THR A 373 -30.04 -1.23 -14.80
CA THR A 373 -31.05 -0.59 -13.96
C THR A 373 -32.34 -1.39 -14.03
N GLY A 374 -33.12 -1.43 -12.94
CA GLY A 374 -34.35 -2.22 -12.87
C GLY A 374 -34.09 -3.72 -12.94
N TYR A 375 -33.08 -4.19 -12.21
CA TYR A 375 -32.66 -5.60 -12.14
C TYR A 375 -33.80 -6.49 -11.63
N ASP A 376 -33.95 -7.66 -12.26
CA ASP A 376 -34.97 -8.67 -11.98
C ASP A 376 -36.37 -8.10 -11.65
N PRO A 377 -37.01 -7.41 -12.62
CA PRO A 377 -38.27 -6.70 -12.36
C PRO A 377 -39.42 -7.63 -11.96
N GLU A 378 -39.37 -8.89 -12.38
CA GLU A 378 -40.38 -9.92 -12.03
C GLU A 378 -40.01 -10.67 -10.74
N GLY A 379 -38.74 -10.64 -10.33
CA GLY A 379 -38.21 -11.33 -9.15
C GLY A 379 -38.17 -12.85 -9.29
N ASP A 380 -38.13 -13.36 -10.51
CA ASP A 380 -38.10 -14.79 -10.85
C ASP A 380 -36.90 -15.16 -11.74
N GLY A 381 -35.99 -14.21 -11.99
CA GLY A 381 -34.82 -14.41 -12.84
C GLY A 381 -35.11 -14.50 -14.33
N SER A 382 -36.35 -14.28 -14.77
CA SER A 382 -36.75 -14.41 -16.18
C SER A 382 -36.18 -13.33 -17.08
N SER A 383 -35.90 -12.13 -16.55
CA SER A 383 -35.46 -10.97 -17.33
C SER A 383 -34.52 -10.04 -16.56
N ASN A 384 -33.61 -9.39 -17.29
CA ASN A 384 -32.67 -8.38 -16.76
C ASN A 384 -31.87 -8.85 -15.53
N VAL A 385 -31.24 -10.02 -15.64
CA VAL A 385 -30.38 -10.61 -14.61
C VAL A 385 -28.98 -10.89 -15.12
N PHE A 386 -28.01 -10.86 -14.22
CA PHE A 386 -26.63 -11.19 -14.53
C PHE A 386 -26.43 -12.70 -14.52
N LYS A 387 -25.97 -13.25 -15.65
CA LYS A 387 -25.76 -14.70 -15.86
C LYS A 387 -24.29 -15.08 -16.04
N GLY A 388 -23.36 -14.28 -15.50
CA GLY A 388 -21.92 -14.51 -15.68
C GLY A 388 -21.34 -14.01 -17.01
N TYR A 389 -22.03 -13.10 -17.70
CA TYR A 389 -21.55 -12.47 -18.94
C TYR A 389 -21.29 -10.99 -18.74
N SER A 390 -20.29 -10.47 -19.45
CA SER A 390 -19.96 -9.05 -19.40
C SER A 390 -20.97 -8.23 -20.19
N GLU A 391 -21.80 -7.37 -19.57
CA GLU A 391 -22.91 -6.68 -20.25
C GLU A 391 -23.21 -5.28 -19.64
N GLY A 392 -23.66 -4.30 -20.45
CA GLY A 392 -24.09 -2.98 -19.97
C GLY A 392 -23.44 -1.78 -20.69
N LYS A 393 -24.08 -0.61 -20.67
CA LYS A 393 -23.75 0.55 -21.53
C LYS A 393 -22.31 1.07 -21.45
N ARG A 394 -21.58 0.77 -20.38
CA ARG A 394 -20.22 1.28 -20.08
C ARG A 394 -19.38 0.20 -19.39
N VAL A 395 -19.31 -0.96 -20.03
CA VAL A 395 -18.64 -2.18 -19.56
C VAL A 395 -17.60 -2.61 -20.59
N ALA A 396 -16.47 -3.14 -20.12
CA ALA A 396 -15.41 -3.65 -21.01
C ALA A 396 -15.76 -5.06 -21.52
N ASN A 397 -15.39 -5.38 -22.77
CA ASN A 397 -15.53 -6.74 -23.36
C ASN A 397 -16.98 -7.28 -23.34
N GLN A 398 -17.95 -6.48 -23.79
CA GLN A 398 -19.37 -6.87 -23.84
C GLN A 398 -19.60 -8.21 -24.55
N GLY A 399 -20.51 -9.03 -24.02
CA GLY A 399 -20.93 -10.32 -24.56
C GLY A 399 -20.03 -11.51 -24.18
N ASN A 400 -18.87 -11.26 -23.56
CA ASN A 400 -17.96 -12.34 -23.19
C ASN A 400 -18.37 -13.02 -21.88
N LYS A 401 -18.29 -14.37 -21.85
CA LYS A 401 -18.40 -15.17 -20.62
C LYS A 401 -17.24 -14.79 -19.68
N LEU A 402 -17.57 -14.55 -18.42
CA LEU A 402 -16.62 -14.18 -17.39
C LEU A 402 -15.94 -15.42 -16.79
N ALA A 403 -14.68 -15.28 -16.41
CA ALA A 403 -13.87 -16.35 -15.84
C ALA A 403 -14.26 -16.64 -14.38
N ASN A 404 -13.94 -17.83 -13.89
CA ASN A 404 -14.22 -18.21 -12.52
C ASN A 404 -13.42 -17.36 -11.54
N GLY A 405 -14.05 -16.97 -10.43
CA GLY A 405 -13.38 -16.26 -9.35
C GLY A 405 -14.27 -15.26 -8.62
N THR A 406 -13.63 -14.43 -7.82
CA THR A 406 -14.28 -13.41 -7.01
C THR A 406 -14.48 -12.11 -7.80
N TYR A 407 -15.73 -11.67 -7.82
CA TYR A 407 -16.20 -10.39 -8.32
C TYR A 407 -16.74 -9.57 -7.14
N TYR A 408 -17.09 -8.31 -7.39
CA TYR A 408 -17.67 -7.41 -6.40
C TYR A 408 -18.92 -6.78 -6.99
N TYR A 409 -20.04 -6.80 -6.28
CA TYR A 409 -21.27 -6.14 -6.73
C TYR A 409 -21.53 -4.86 -5.95
N VAL A 410 -22.23 -3.94 -6.58
CA VAL A 410 -22.78 -2.73 -5.98
C VAL A 410 -24.24 -2.62 -6.41
N ILE A 411 -25.16 -2.71 -5.45
CA ILE A 411 -26.59 -2.60 -5.65
C ILE A 411 -27.05 -1.28 -5.01
N THR A 412 -27.69 -0.43 -5.79
CA THR A 412 -28.27 0.83 -5.31
C THR A 412 -29.78 0.81 -5.54
N TYR A 413 -30.60 1.18 -4.56
CA TYR A 413 -32.05 1.24 -4.70
C TYR A 413 -32.66 2.35 -3.85
N GLU A 414 -33.82 2.86 -4.26
CA GLU A 414 -34.58 3.84 -3.48
C GLU A 414 -35.49 3.13 -2.49
N TYR A 415 -35.42 3.51 -1.21
CA TYR A 415 -36.29 3.01 -0.15
C TYR A 415 -37.09 4.15 0.44
N THR A 416 -38.40 3.95 0.60
CA THR A 416 -39.31 4.93 1.21
C THR A 416 -39.97 4.34 2.44
N ASP A 417 -39.87 5.05 3.56
CA ASP A 417 -40.58 4.74 4.80
C ASP A 417 -41.38 5.95 5.31
N ALA A 418 -41.86 5.86 6.56
CA ALA A 418 -42.57 6.94 7.23
C ALA A 418 -41.75 8.23 7.42
N ASN A 419 -40.42 8.16 7.30
CA ASN A 419 -39.49 9.28 7.50
C ASN A 419 -39.02 9.92 6.18
N GLY A 420 -39.34 9.33 5.03
CA GLY A 420 -39.07 9.88 3.70
C GLY A 420 -38.44 8.86 2.75
N SER A 421 -37.98 9.34 1.59
CA SER A 421 -37.27 8.52 0.60
C SER A 421 -35.76 8.70 0.74
N ARG A 422 -35.00 7.61 0.76
CA ARG A 422 -33.54 7.60 0.79
C ARG A 422 -32.96 6.55 -0.17
N THR A 423 -31.81 6.85 -0.75
CA THR A 423 -31.08 5.88 -1.56
C THR A 423 -30.24 4.97 -0.66
N ILE A 424 -30.34 3.66 -0.88
CA ILE A 424 -29.62 2.63 -0.15
C ILE A 424 -28.67 1.95 -1.10
N LYS A 425 -27.47 1.70 -0.61
CA LYS A 425 -26.38 1.10 -1.37
C LYS A 425 -25.85 -0.10 -0.59
N LYS A 426 -25.94 -1.30 -1.18
CA LYS A 426 -25.36 -2.54 -0.66
C LYS A 426 -24.26 -3.01 -1.59
N ALA A 427 -23.21 -3.59 -1.05
CA ALA A 427 -22.13 -4.17 -1.83
C ALA A 427 -21.52 -5.34 -1.05
N ALA A 428 -21.13 -6.38 -1.76
CA ALA A 428 -20.33 -7.48 -1.22
C ALA A 428 -19.55 -8.16 -2.35
N ASN A 429 -18.86 -9.24 -2.03
CA ASN A 429 -18.27 -10.12 -3.03
C ASN A 429 -19.34 -10.95 -3.75
N LEU A 430 -19.04 -11.36 -4.97
CA LEU A 430 -19.82 -12.31 -5.76
C LEU A 430 -18.88 -13.43 -6.22
N HIS A 431 -19.16 -14.65 -5.83
CA HIS A 431 -18.46 -15.82 -6.34
C HIS A 431 -19.09 -16.25 -7.66
N LEU A 432 -18.30 -16.30 -8.72
CA LEU A 432 -18.73 -16.79 -10.03
C LEU A 432 -17.99 -18.08 -10.36
N GLU A 433 -18.75 -19.15 -10.62
CA GLU A 433 -18.23 -20.46 -11.02
C GLU A 433 -18.85 -20.87 -12.36
N SER A 434 -18.16 -20.55 -13.44
CA SER A 434 -18.56 -20.87 -14.81
C SER A 434 -17.96 -22.22 -15.22
N ASN A 435 -18.77 -23.29 -15.25
CA ASN A 435 -18.36 -24.55 -15.89
C ASN A 435 -18.38 -24.48 -17.42
#